data_AF-A0A7W8UUG6-F1
#
_entry.id   AF-A0A7W8UUG6-F1
#
_cell.length_a   1.000
_cell.length_b   1.000
_cell.length_c   1.000
_cell.angle_alpha   90.00
_cell.angle_beta   90.00
_cell.angle_gamma   90.00
#
_symmetry.space_group_name_H-M   'P 1'
#
loop_
_entity.id
_entity.type
_entity.pdbx_description
1 polymer ?
#
loop_
_entity_poly.entity_id
_entity_poly.type
_entity_poly.pdbx_seq_one_letter_code
_entity_poly.pdbx_strand_id
1 'polypeptide(L)'
;MKDESPYPNLDFLIHGYFNEDFDLWGNNVQEIVTCFKKESDETLHKLVVDEIDRFASDHSANLDGYFEEIYGLYVDPEPWGHTTASFLDEVKRLLRE
;
A
#
# COMPACT_ATOMS: atom_id res chain seq x y z
N MET A 1 -15.67 0.01 -20.18
CA MET A 1 -14.95 -0.88 -19.25
C MET A 1 -14.13 0.06 -18.39
N LYS A 2 -14.26 0.02 -17.06
CA LYS A 2 -13.23 0.66 -16.23
C LYS A 2 -11.97 -0.14 -16.51
N ASP A 3 -10.92 0.51 -17.01
CA ASP A 3 -9.63 -0.16 -17.13
C ASP A 3 -9.27 -0.70 -15.74
N GLU A 4 -8.97 -1.99 -15.67
CA GLU A 4 -8.51 -2.62 -14.42
C GLU A 4 -7.19 -1.94 -14.05
N SER A 5 -7.05 -1.55 -12.78
CA SER A 5 -5.82 -0.94 -12.27
C SER A 5 -4.62 -1.83 -12.60
N PRO A 6 -3.47 -1.26 -12.98
CA PRO A 6 -2.23 -2.03 -13.17
C PRO A 6 -1.66 -2.60 -11.86
N TYR A 7 -2.21 -2.20 -10.71
CA TYR A 7 -1.78 -2.62 -9.36
C TYR A 7 -2.96 -3.13 -8.51
N PRO A 8 -3.72 -4.14 -8.97
CA PRO A 8 -4.96 -4.57 -8.33
C PRO A 8 -4.78 -5.09 -6.89
N ASN A 9 -3.62 -5.65 -6.55
CA ASN A 9 -3.35 -6.17 -5.21
C ASN A 9 -2.90 -5.05 -4.26
N LEU A 10 -2.12 -4.09 -4.75
CA LEU A 10 -1.82 -2.86 -4.01
C LEU A 10 -3.11 -2.07 -3.74
N ASP A 11 -3.97 -1.92 -4.75
CA ASP A 11 -5.29 -1.30 -4.59
C ASP A 11 -6.14 -1.99 -3.53
N PHE A 12 -6.12 -3.33 -3.51
CA PHE A 12 -6.84 -4.10 -2.50
C PHE A 12 -6.33 -3.80 -1.09
N LEU A 13 -5.00 -3.75 -0.90
CA LEU A 13 -4.42 -3.39 0.39
C LEU A 13 -4.79 -1.95 0.79
N ILE A 14 -4.64 -0.97 -0.11
CA ILE A 14 -4.90 0.43 0.21
C ILE A 14 -6.39 0.66 0.49
N HIS A 15 -7.27 0.27 -0.43
CA HIS A 15 -8.71 0.49 -0.31
C HIS A 15 -9.37 -0.38 0.76
N GLY A 16 -8.78 -1.53 1.10
CA GLY A 16 -9.32 -2.45 2.10
C GLY A 16 -8.87 -2.14 3.52
N TYR A 17 -7.60 -1.74 3.69
CA TYR A 17 -6.96 -1.68 5.01
C TYR A 17 -6.40 -0.31 5.38
N PHE A 18 -5.94 0.49 4.42
CA PHE A 18 -5.37 1.81 4.70
C PHE A 18 -6.33 2.98 4.44
N ASN A 19 -7.60 2.69 4.15
CA ASN A 19 -8.63 3.68 3.86
C ASN A 19 -8.99 4.53 5.10
N GLU A 20 -10.01 5.40 4.97
CA GLU A 20 -10.46 6.29 6.05
C GLU A 20 -10.85 5.56 7.36
N ASP A 21 -11.20 4.27 7.29
CA ASP A 21 -11.57 3.41 8.42
C ASP A 21 -10.39 2.50 8.88
N PHE A 22 -9.14 2.91 8.63
CA PHE A 22 -7.95 2.11 8.96
C PHE A 22 -7.85 1.71 10.44
N ASP A 23 -8.47 2.50 11.33
CA ASP A 23 -8.47 2.29 12.79
C ASP A 23 -9.24 1.03 13.21
N LEU A 24 -10.06 0.46 12.32
CA LEU A 24 -10.64 -0.88 12.51
C LEU A 24 -9.58 -1.99 12.48
N TRP A 25 -8.44 -1.75 11.82
CA TRP A 25 -7.37 -2.73 11.62
C TRP A 25 -6.11 -2.44 12.43
N GLY A 26 -5.80 -1.16 12.68
CA GLY A 26 -4.64 -0.75 13.44
C GLY A 26 -4.45 0.77 13.46
N ASN A 27 -3.52 1.28 14.28
CA ASN A 27 -3.24 2.71 14.39
C ASN A 27 -1.93 3.14 13.70
N ASN A 28 -1.21 2.19 13.09
CA ASN A 28 0.05 2.41 12.38
C ASN A 28 0.24 1.36 11.28
N VAL A 29 1.20 1.63 10.39
CA VAL A 29 1.53 0.76 9.24
C VAL A 29 1.78 -0.70 9.67
N GLN A 30 2.53 -0.91 10.75
CA GLN A 30 2.86 -2.26 11.22
C GLN A 30 1.61 -3.04 11.65
N GLU A 31 0.70 -2.42 12.41
CA GLU A 31 -0.54 -3.06 12.87
C GLU A 31 -1.46 -3.39 11.69
N ILE A 32 -1.64 -2.44 10.77
CA ILE A 32 -2.51 -2.60 9.59
C ILE A 32 -1.98 -3.73 8.69
N VAL A 33 -0.68 -3.73 8.36
CA VAL A 33 -0.07 -4.80 7.55
C VAL A 33 -0.11 -6.14 8.29
N THR A 34 0.05 -6.14 9.62
CA THR A 34 -0.08 -7.37 10.42
C THR A 34 -1.51 -7.94 10.36
N CYS A 35 -2.53 -7.09 10.34
CA CYS A 35 -3.91 -7.50 10.15
C CYS A 35 -4.11 -8.12 8.75
N PHE A 36 -3.69 -7.42 7.70
CA PHE A 36 -3.72 -7.93 6.33
C PHE A 36 -3.03 -9.29 6.19
N LYS A 37 -1.83 -9.46 6.77
CA LYS A 37 -1.09 -10.73 6.73
C LYS A 37 -1.83 -11.90 7.37
N LYS A 38 -2.62 -11.66 8.43
CA LYS A 38 -3.41 -12.71 9.10
C LYS A 38 -4.61 -13.17 8.28
N GLU A 39 -5.12 -12.30 7.41
CA GLU A 39 -6.35 -12.53 6.63
C GLU A 39 -6.09 -12.94 5.18
N SER A 40 -4.82 -12.98 4.76
CA SER A 40 -4.42 -13.29 3.39
C SER A 40 -3.30 -14.33 3.33
N ASP A 41 -3.07 -14.88 2.14
CA ASP A 41 -2.01 -15.87 1.91
C ASP A 41 -0.70 -15.24 1.42
N GLU A 42 0.39 -16.00 1.50
CA GLU A 42 1.73 -15.57 1.06
C GLU A 42 1.81 -15.25 -0.44
N THR A 43 0.88 -15.75 -1.26
CA THR A 43 0.84 -15.43 -2.69
C THR A 43 0.41 -13.98 -2.88
N LEU A 44 -0.64 -13.56 -2.16
CA LEU A 44 -1.08 -12.17 -2.18
C LEU A 44 0.01 -11.23 -1.66
N HIS A 45 0.74 -11.61 -0.61
CA HIS A 45 1.85 -10.79 -0.09
C HIS A 45 2.91 -10.53 -1.16
N LYS A 46 3.30 -11.56 -1.91
CA LYS A 46 4.27 -11.45 -3.01
C LYS A 46 3.74 -10.56 -4.14
N LEU A 47 2.47 -10.72 -4.51
CA LEU A 47 1.86 -9.89 -5.56
C LEU A 47 1.81 -8.41 -5.19
N VAL A 48 1.46 -8.08 -3.94
CA VAL A 48 1.51 -6.69 -3.45
C VAL A 48 2.93 -6.14 -3.53
N VAL A 49 3.93 -6.91 -3.08
CA VAL A 49 5.34 -6.50 -3.13
C VAL A 49 5.79 -6.25 -4.58
N ASP A 50 5.48 -7.15 -5.50
CA ASP A 50 5.84 -7.01 -6.92
C ASP A 50 5.15 -5.80 -7.56
N GLU A 51 3.92 -5.49 -7.14
CA GLU A 51 3.18 -4.31 -7.59
C GLU A 51 3.72 -3.01 -7.00
N ILE A 52 4.17 -3.01 -5.74
CA ILE A 52 4.86 -1.85 -5.16
C ILE A 52 6.17 -1.56 -5.93
N ASP A 53 6.97 -2.58 -6.21
CA ASP A 53 8.22 -2.42 -6.96
C ASP A 53 7.94 -1.92 -8.39
N ARG A 54 6.85 -2.38 -9.02
CA ARG A 54 6.41 -1.90 -10.33
C ARG A 54 5.89 -0.47 -10.29
N PHE A 55 5.02 -0.14 -9.34
CA PHE A 55 4.50 1.21 -9.11
C PHE A 55 5.62 2.22 -8.94
N ALA A 56 6.62 1.89 -8.11
CA ALA A 56 7.77 2.73 -7.87
C ALA A 56 8.64 2.92 -9.13
N SER A 57 8.79 1.87 -9.94
CA SER A 57 9.51 1.93 -11.22
C SER A 57 8.77 2.80 -12.25
N ASP A 58 7.48 2.55 -12.45
CA ASP A 58 6.64 3.23 -13.43
C ASP A 58 6.54 4.75 -13.15
N HIS A 59 6.55 5.12 -11.87
CA HIS A 59 6.42 6.51 -11.42
C HIS A 59 7.71 7.11 -10.84
N SER A 60 8.87 6.54 -11.17
CA SER A 60 10.18 6.92 -10.60
C SER A 60 10.53 8.41 -10.75
N ALA A 61 9.95 9.12 -11.73
CA ALA A 61 10.14 10.55 -11.91
C ALA A 61 9.40 11.43 -10.89
N ASN A 62 8.29 10.95 -10.32
CA ASN A 62 7.47 11.69 -9.35
C ASN A 62 6.59 10.73 -8.52
N LEU A 63 7.24 9.89 -7.71
CA LEU A 63 6.54 8.85 -6.95
C LEU A 63 5.43 9.42 -6.05
N ASP A 64 5.77 10.46 -5.29
CA ASP A 64 4.84 11.09 -4.33
C ASP A 64 3.61 11.66 -5.04
N GLY A 65 3.80 12.37 -6.16
CA GLY A 65 2.69 12.98 -6.90
C GLY A 65 1.74 11.97 -7.53
N TYR A 66 2.28 10.87 -8.09
CA TYR A 66 1.43 9.81 -8.66
C TYR A 66 0.73 8.99 -7.57
N PHE A 67 1.39 8.77 -6.44
CA PHE A 67 0.76 8.12 -5.29
C PHE A 67 -0.38 8.96 -4.73
N GLU A 68 -0.18 10.27 -4.56
CA GLU A 68 -1.22 11.20 -4.14
C GLU A 68 -2.40 11.23 -5.13
N GLU A 69 -2.12 11.28 -6.44
CA GLU A 69 -3.17 11.27 -7.48
C GLU A 69 -4.04 10.01 -7.43
N ILE A 70 -3.43 8.85 -7.16
CA ILE A 70 -4.10 7.55 -7.22
C ILE A 70 -4.74 7.19 -5.86
N TYR A 71 -4.05 7.46 -4.76
CA TYR A 71 -4.37 6.95 -3.42
C TYR A 71 -4.59 8.03 -2.35
N GLY A 72 -4.32 9.31 -2.61
CA GLY A 72 -4.37 10.39 -1.61
C GLY A 72 -5.76 10.60 -0.98
N LEU A 73 -6.83 10.18 -1.65
CA LEU A 73 -8.19 10.17 -1.08
C LEU A 73 -8.42 9.04 -0.06
N TYR A 74 -7.51 8.09 0.06
CA TYR A 74 -7.64 6.92 0.91
C TYR A 74 -6.60 6.88 2.01
N VAL A 75 -5.35 7.20 1.68
CA VAL A 75 -4.23 7.08 2.60
C VAL A 75 -3.29 8.28 2.49
N ASP A 76 -2.97 8.87 3.63
CA ASP A 76 -1.87 9.81 3.79
C ASP A 76 -0.82 9.15 4.71
N PRO A 77 0.41 8.88 4.24
CA PRO A 77 1.47 8.30 5.05
C PRO A 77 2.12 9.28 6.06
N GLU A 78 1.96 10.60 5.87
CA GLU A 78 2.64 11.62 6.68
C GLU A 78 2.29 11.54 8.18
N PRO A 79 1.03 11.31 8.60
CA PRO A 79 0.65 11.11 10.00
C PRO A 79 1.35 9.93 10.70
N TRP A 80 1.82 8.93 9.95
CA TRP A 80 2.63 7.82 10.48
C TRP A 80 4.14 8.09 10.42
N GLY A 81 4.55 9.30 10.02
CA GLY A 81 5.96 9.71 9.91
C GLY A 81 6.66 9.18 8.65
N HIS A 82 5.90 8.84 7.61
CA HIS A 82 6.41 8.29 6.36
C HIS A 82 6.26 9.27 5.19
N THR A 83 7.28 9.32 4.33
CA THR A 83 7.09 9.70 2.92
C THR A 83 6.49 8.53 2.15
N THR A 84 5.91 8.75 0.97
CA THR A 84 5.42 7.67 0.09
C THR A 84 6.47 6.58 -0.12
N ALA A 85 7.70 6.95 -0.47
CA ALA A 85 8.78 5.97 -0.67
C ALA A 85 9.02 5.12 0.60
N SER A 86 9.13 5.76 1.77
CA SER A 86 9.37 5.05 3.02
C SER A 86 8.18 4.21 3.48
N PHE A 87 6.96 4.62 3.16
CA PHE A 87 5.73 3.87 3.43
C PHE A 87 5.69 2.60 2.60
N LEU A 88 5.91 2.71 1.28
CA LEU A 88 5.94 1.58 0.37
C LEU A 88 7.07 0.59 0.72
N ASP A 89 8.24 1.10 1.12
CA ASP A 89 9.34 0.25 1.59
C ASP A 89 9.03 -0.45 2.90
N GLU A 90 8.35 0.22 3.84
CA GLU A 90 7.93 -0.39 5.11
C GLU A 90 6.88 -1.50 4.90
N VAL A 91 5.88 -1.25 4.04
CA VAL A 91 4.90 -2.27 3.65
C VAL A 91 5.61 -3.49 3.04
N LYS A 92 6.55 -3.29 2.10
CA LYS A 92 7.33 -4.40 1.52
C LYS A 92 8.13 -5.16 2.57
N ARG A 93 8.76 -4.44 3.49
CA ARG A 93 9.57 -5.04 4.57
C ARG A 93 8.69 -5.97 5.42
N LEU A 94 7.54 -5.49 5.87
CA LEU A 94 6.60 -6.22 6.71
C LEU A 94 5.97 -7.43 6.01
N LEU A 95 5.66 -7.32 4.71
CA LEU A 95 5.11 -8.43 3.92
C LEU A 95 6.13 -9.54 3.63
N ARG A 96 7.44 -9.26 3.75
CA ARG A 96 8.52 -10.24 3.53
C ARG A 96 8.98 -10.97 4.80
N GLU A 97 8.50 -10.55 5.98
CA GLU A 97 8.76 -11.22 7.28
C GLU A 97 7.96 -12.51 7.44
#